data_AF-A0A6N0GVV3-F1
#
_entry.id   AF-A0A6N0GVV3-F1
#
_cell.length_a   1.000
_cell.length_b   1.000
_cell.length_c   1.000
_cell.angle_alpha   90.00
_cell.angle_beta   90.00
_cell.angle_gamma   90.00
#
_symmetry.space_group_name_H-M   'P 1'
#
loop_
_entity.id
_entity.type
_entity.pdbx_description
1 polymer ?
#
loop_
_entity_poly.entity_id
_entity_poly.type
_entity_poly.pdbx_seq_one_letter_code
_entity_poly.pdbx_strand_id
1 'polypeptide(L)' 'RLAAQKEWAFMKVLHEHEFPVPRPIDQARHCILMEYIDAYPLRQITDVASPGKLYSQLMDIIVRLARSGLIHGDY' A
#
# COMPACT_ATOMS: atom_id res chain seq x y z
N ARG A 1 17.62 4.29 8.06
CA ARG A 1 17.78 2.93 8.66
C ARG A 1 16.52 2.51 9.40
N LEU A 2 16.12 3.19 10.48
CA LEU A 2 14.95 2.79 11.28
C LEU A 2 13.62 2.86 10.49
N ALA A 3 13.43 3.88 9.65
CA ALA A 3 12.25 3.99 8.79
C ALA A 3 12.11 2.79 7.84
N ALA A 4 13.15 2.48 7.06
CA ALA A 4 13.15 1.33 6.16
C ALA A 4 12.92 -0.02 6.87
N GLN A 5 13.44 -0.20 8.09
CA GLN A 5 13.17 -1.41 8.88
C GLN A 5 11.69 -1.51 9.28
N LYS A 6 11.09 -0.39 9.68
CA LYS A 6 9.67 -0.31 10.05
C LYS A 6 8.77 -0.53 8.83
N GLU A 7 9.03 0.17 7.73
CA GLU A 7 8.28 0.01 6.47
C GLU A 7 8.33 -1.41 5.94
N TRP A 8 9.52 -2.04 5.91
CA TRP A 8 9.66 -3.42 5.47
C TRP A 8 8.89 -4.40 6.38
N ALA A 9 8.92 -4.19 7.70
CA ALA A 9 8.15 -5.01 8.64
C ALA A 9 6.63 -4.89 8.40
N PHE A 10 6.11 -3.68 8.20
CA PHE A 10 4.70 -3.48 7.87
C PHE A 10 4.34 -4.05 6.50
N MET A 11 5.15 -3.83 5.47
CA MET A 11 4.91 -4.33 4.12
C MET A 11 4.80 -5.85 4.09
N LYS A 12 5.64 -6.57 4.86
CA LYS A 12 5.52 -8.03 5.02
C LYS A 12 4.19 -8.43 5.64
N VAL A 13 3.84 -7.87 6.80
CA VAL A 13 2.61 -8.24 7.50
C VAL A 13 1.37 -7.91 6.66
N LEU A 14 1.35 -6.76 5.99
CA LEU A 14 0.26 -6.35 5.11
C LEU A 14 0.13 -7.28 3.90
N HIS A 15 1.25 -7.64 3.26
CA HIS A 15 1.26 -8.58 2.15
C HIS A 15 0.80 -9.98 2.57
N GLU A 16 1.28 -10.49 3.72
CA GLU A 16 0.86 -11.79 4.30
C GLU A 16 -0.64 -11.84 4.63
N HIS A 17 -1.24 -10.70 4.98
CA HIS A 17 -2.68 -10.56 5.23
C HIS A 17 -3.47 -10.10 4.00
N GLU A 18 -2.92 -10.25 2.79
CA GLU A 18 -3.59 -10.01 1.51
C GLU A 18 -4.10 -8.56 1.33
N PHE A 19 -3.40 -7.58 1.90
CA PHE A 19 -3.61 -6.19 1.53
C PHE A 19 -2.99 -5.92 0.15
N PRO A 20 -3.56 -4.99 -0.65
CA PRO A 20 -3.05 -4.64 -1.97
C PRO A 20 -1.79 -3.78 -1.85
N VAL A 21 -0.69 -4.38 -1.41
CA VAL A 21 0.63 -3.76 -1.28
C VAL A 21 1.64 -4.57 -2.11
N PRO A 22 2.75 -3.95 -2.58
CA PRO A 22 3.78 -4.69 -3.31
C PRO A 22 4.35 -5.84 -2.49
N ARG A 23 4.72 -6.93 -3.15
CA ARG A 23 5.45 -8.02 -2.48
C ARG A 23 6.83 -7.54 -2.00
N PRO A 24 7.14 -7.60 -0.70
CA PRO A 24 8.48 -7.29 -0.21
C PRO A 24 9.46 -8.39 -0.61
N ILE A 25 10.66 -8.01 -1.07
CA ILE A 25 11.70 -8.94 -1.51
C ILE A 25 12.88 -8.91 -0.54
N ASP A 26 13.45 -7.74 -0.25
CA ASP A 26 14.61 -7.60 0.64
C ASP A 26 14.73 -6.20 1.26
N GLN A 27 15.56 -6.06 2.31
CA GLN A 27 15.85 -4.80 2.99
C GLN A 27 17.34 -4.69 3.35
N ALA A 28 18.00 -3.64 2.87
CA ALA A 28 19.41 -3.39 3.16
C ALA A 28 19.64 -1.96 3.64
N ARG A 29 19.94 -1.78 4.93
CA ARG A 29 20.17 -0.48 5.60
C ARG A 29 19.00 0.49 5.47
N HIS A 30 18.95 1.27 4.39
CA HIS A 30 17.91 2.26 4.10
C HIS A 30 17.16 1.95 2.80
N CYS A 31 17.56 0.92 2.08
CA CYS A 31 16.92 0.47 0.85
C CYS A 31 15.92 -0.64 1.16
N ILE A 32 14.82 -0.65 0.42
CA ILE A 32 13.83 -1.72 0.36
C ILE A 32 13.73 -2.16 -1.10
N LEU A 33 13.84 -3.45 -1.36
CA LEU A 33 13.54 -4.07 -2.63
C LEU A 33 12.14 -4.70 -2.56
N MET A 34 11.29 -4.36 -3.52
CA MET A 34 9.91 -4.81 -3.60
C MET A 34 9.51 -5.08 -5.04
N GLU A 35 8.37 -5.73 -5.23
CA GLU A 35 7.76 -5.96 -6.54
C GLU A 35 7.55 -4.67 -7.32
N TYR A 36 7.85 -4.73 -8.62
CA TYR A 36 7.51 -3.67 -9.54
C TYR A 36 6.04 -3.80 -9.95
N ILE A 37 5.25 -2.79 -9.60
CA ILE A 37 3.86 -2.67 -10.02
C ILE A 37 3.80 -1.74 -11.23
N ASP A 38 3.41 -2.28 -12.37
CA ASP A 38 3.21 -1.49 -13.61
C ASP A 38 1.87 -0.74 -13.54
N ALA A 39 1.89 0.40 -12.83
CA ALA A 39 0.73 1.24 -12.61
C ALA A 39 1.13 2.72 -12.53
N TYR A 40 0.12 3.58 -12.65
CA TYR A 40 0.28 5.04 -12.56
C TYR A 40 -0.28 5.57 -11.24
N PRO A 41 0.37 6.58 -10.62
CA PRO A 41 -0.22 7.32 -9.52
C PRO A 41 -1.57 7.92 -9.90
N LEU A 42 -2.57 7.83 -9.02
CA LEU A 42 -3.95 8.27 -9.30
C LEU A 42 -4.04 9.74 -9.76
N ARG A 43 -3.12 10.60 -9.29
CA ARG A 43 -3.01 12.01 -9.72
C ARG A 43 -2.77 12.17 -11.23
N GLN A 44 -2.13 11.20 -11.89
CA GLN A 44 -1.83 11.25 -13.32
C GLN A 44 -2.99 10.74 -14.18
N ILE A 45 -4.05 10.21 -13.57
CA ILE A 45 -5.20 9.66 -14.28
C ILE A 45 -6.16 10.80 -14.67
N THR A 46 -6.45 10.94 -15.95
CA THR A 46 -7.31 12.00 -16.49
C THR A 46 -8.79 11.63 -16.52
N ASP A 47 -9.10 10.34 -16.65
CA ASP A 47 -10.47 9.82 -16.70
C ASP A 47 -10.57 8.47 -15.99
N VAL A 48 -11.67 8.26 -15.28
CA VAL A 48 -11.96 7.01 -14.56
C VAL A 48 -13.37 6.58 -14.95
N ALA A 49 -13.47 5.45 -15.64
CA ALA A 49 -14.75 4.95 -16.17
C ALA A 49 -15.86 4.79 -15.11
N SER A 50 -15.50 4.50 -13.85
CA SER A 50 -16.45 4.39 -12.74
C SER A 50 -15.87 4.96 -11.44
N PRO A 51 -16.04 6.28 -11.20
CA PRO A 51 -15.49 6.93 -10.01
C PRO A 51 -16.09 6.40 -8.71
N GLY A 52 -17.40 6.10 -8.70
CA GLY A 52 -18.08 5.55 -7.51
C GLY A 52 -17.52 4.20 -7.10
N LYS A 53 -17.23 3.31 -8.06
CA LYS A 53 -16.62 2.01 -7.78
C LYS A 53 -15.22 2.16 -7.20
N LEU A 54 -14.39 3.02 -7.81
CA LEU A 54 -13.03 3.30 -7.31
C LEU A 54 -13.07 3.86 -5.89
N TYR A 55 -13.95 4.84 -5.63
CA TYR A 55 -14.13 5.41 -4.29
C TYR A 55 -14.47 4.35 -3.25
N SER A 56 -15.44 3.49 -3.52
CA SER A 56 -15.80 2.39 -2.61
C SER A 56 -14.61 1.47 -2.34
N GLN A 57 -13.87 1.08 -3.37
CA GLN A 57 -12.67 0.24 -3.22
C GLN A 57 -11.60 0.90 -2.34
N LEU A 58 -11.35 2.20 -2.52
CA LEU A 58 -10.39 2.94 -1.70
C LEU A 58 -10.85 3.04 -0.24
N MET A 59 -12.14 3.32 0.00
CA MET A 59 -12.70 3.40 1.34
C MET A 59 -12.69 2.03 2.05
N ASP A 60 -12.95 0.95 1.32
CA ASP A 60 -12.87 -0.41 1.87
C ASP A 60 -11.46 -0.74 2.38
N ILE A 61 -10.40 -0.29 1.67
CA ILE A 61 -9.01 -0.45 2.12
C ILE A 61 -8.77 0.32 3.43
N ILE A 62 -9.24 1.57 3.53
CA ILE A 62 -9.09 2.39 4.74
C ILE A 62 -9.80 1.73 5.93
N VAL A 63 -11.04 1.25 5.72
CA VAL A 63 -11.80 0.54 6.76
C VAL A 63 -11.10 -0.75 7.16
N ARG A 64 -10.54 -1.50 6.20
CA ARG A 64 -9.78 -2.73 6.46
C ARG A 64 -8.52 -2.45 7.29
N LEU A 65 -7.77 -1.39 6.97
CA LEU A 65 -6.63 -0.94 7.78
C LEU A 65 -7.06 -0.60 9.21
N ALA A 66 -8.14 0.16 9.38
CA ALA A 66 -8.66 0.54 10.69
C ALA A 66 -9.11 -0.68 11.51
N ARG A 67 -9.75 -1.67 10.87
CA ARG A 67 -10.11 -2.95 11.52
C ARG A 67 -8.89 -3.75 11.99
N SER A 68 -7.75 -3.59 11.34
CA SER A 68 -6.45 -4.15 11.76
C SER A 68 -5.72 -3.27 12.79
N GLY A 69 -6.34 -2.19 13.29
CA GLY A 69 -5.73 -1.28 14.25
C GLY A 69 -4.71 -0.32 13.64
N LEU A 70 -4.71 -0.16 12.32
CA LEU A 70 -3.77 0.68 11.57
C LEU A 70 -4.45 1.91 10.99
N ILE A 71 -3.73 3.02 10.98
CA ILE A 71 -4.10 4.25 10.27
C ILE A 71 -2.89 4.60 9.38
N HIS A 72 -3.09 4.71 8.07
CA HIS A 72 -1.99 4.95 7.11
C HIS A 72 -1.30 6.30 7.36
N GLY A 73 -2.08 7.35 7.65
CA GLY A 73 -1.59 8.70 7.97
C GLY A 73 -1.26 9.59 6.76
N ASP A 74 -1.00 8.99 5.59
CA ASP A 74 -0.75 9.71 4.32
C ASP A 74 -1.36 8.94 3.13
N TYR A 75 -2.69 8.79 3.11
CA TYR A 75 -3.42 7.95 2.15
C TYR A 75 -3.94 8.75 0.96
#